data_AF-A0A962AVE3-F1
#
_entry.id   AF-A0A962AVE3-F1
#
_cell.length_a   1.000
_cell.length_b   1.000
_cell.length_c   1.000
_cell.angle_alpha   90.00
_cell.angle_beta   90.00
_cell.angle_gamma   90.00
#
_symmetry.space_group_name_H-M   'P 1'
#
loop_
_entity.id
_entity.type
_entity.pdbx_description
1 polymer ?
#
loop_
_entity_poly.entity_id
_entity_poly.type
_entity_poly.pdbx_seq_one_letter_code
_entity_poly.pdbx_strand_id
1 'polypeptide(L)' 'MAGHSQFKNIMHKKGKQDAIRSKVFSKLAREITVAAKMGMP' A
#
# COMPACT_ATOMS: atom_id res chain seq x y z
N MET A 1 -9.74 -24.86 3.52
CA MET A 1 -8.38 -24.68 2.95
C MET A 1 -7.33 -25.09 3.98
N ALA A 2 -7.32 -26.36 4.38
CA ALA A 2 -6.37 -26.94 5.34
C ALA A 2 -5.40 -27.90 4.63
N GLY A 3 -4.84 -27.45 3.50
CA GLY A 3 -3.93 -28.24 2.67
C GLY A 3 -2.86 -27.41 1.96
N HIS A 4 -2.74 -26.13 2.30
CA HIS A 4 -1.72 -25.24 1.75
C HIS A 4 -0.88 -24.68 2.87
N SER A 5 0.44 -24.76 2.68
CA SER A 5 1.47 -24.23 3.58
C SER A 5 1.00 -22.94 4.23
N GLN A 6 0.97 -22.92 5.56
CA GLN A 6 0.59 -21.74 6.36
C GLN A 6 1.35 -20.50 5.88
N PHE A 7 2.62 -20.67 5.52
CA PHE A 7 3.47 -19.61 4.99
C PHE A 7 2.97 -19.07 3.64
N LYS A 8 2.55 -19.94 2.71
CA LYS A 8 1.99 -19.51 1.41
C LYS A 8 0.69 -18.71 1.61
N ASN A 9 -0.17 -19.15 2.52
CA ASN A 9 -1.39 -18.42 2.85
C ASN A 9 -1.09 -17.03 3.45
N ILE A 10 -0.09 -16.93 4.32
CA ILE A 10 0.37 -15.65 4.87
C ILE A 10 0.95 -14.75 3.77
N MET A 11 1.79 -15.30 2.88
CA MET A 11 2.39 -14.57 1.76
C MET A 11 1.34 -13.94 0.86
N HIS A 12 0.31 -14.69 0.44
CA HIS A 12 -0.74 -14.15 -0.41
C HIS A 12 -1.58 -13.06 0.29
N LYS A 13 -1.91 -13.27 1.57
CA LYS A 13 -2.63 -12.27 2.36
C LYS A 13 -1.82 -10.99 2.50
N LYS A 14 -0.54 -11.11 2.85
CA LYS A 14 0.37 -9.97 3.00
C LYS A 14 0.58 -9.25 1.66
N GLY A 15 0.84 -9.97 0.58
CA GLY A 15 1.00 -9.38 -0.76
C GLY A 15 -0.23 -8.58 -1.21
N LYS A 16 -1.45 -9.08 -0.93
CA LYS A 16 -2.68 -8.33 -1.21
C LYS A 16 -2.77 -7.06 -0.37
N GLN A 17 -2.43 -7.12 0.92
CA GLN A 17 -2.44 -5.96 1.80
C GLN A 17 -1.41 -4.90 1.37
N ASP A 18 -0.20 -5.33 1.01
CA ASP A 18 0.87 -4.44 0.58
C ASP A 18 0.55 -3.76 -0.77
N ALA A 19 -0.11 -4.47 -1.70
CA ALA A 19 -0.61 -3.89 -2.95
C ALA A 19 -1.67 -2.80 -2.72
N ILE A 20 -2.58 -3.01 -1.76
CA ILE A 20 -3.58 -2.00 -1.40
C ILE A 20 -2.90 -0.80 -0.73
N ARG A 21 -2.00 -1.05 0.21
CA ARG A 21 -1.31 0.00 0.97
C ARG A 21 -0.44 0.87 0.07
N SER A 22 0.32 0.28 -0.84
CA SER A 22 1.17 1.02 -1.80
C SER A 22 0.35 1.95 -2.69
N LYS A 23 -0.81 1.50 -3.19
CA LYS A 23 -1.71 2.35 -3.99
C LYS A 23 -2.20 3.58 -3.22
N VAL A 24 -2.55 3.41 -1.95
CA VAL A 24 -3.00 4.53 -1.09
C VAL A 24 -1.83 5.47 -0.78
N PHE A 25 -0.68 4.90 -0.41
CA PHE A 25 0.51 5.68 -0.09
C PHE A 25 0.96 6.57 -1.25
N SER A 26 0.96 6.06 -2.48
CA SER A 26 1.32 6.86 -3.67
C SER A 26 0.36 8.02 -3.92
N LYS A 27 -0.94 7.88 -3.61
CA LYS A 27 -1.91 8.98 -3.72
C LYS A 27 -1.63 10.06 -2.68
N LEU A 28 -1.46 9.66 -1.42
CA LEU A 28 -1.16 10.57 -0.32
C LEU A 28 0.16 11.31 -0.55
N ALA A 29 1.21 10.62 -1.00
CA ALA A 29 2.49 11.24 -1.31
C ALA A 29 2.37 12.32 -2.41
N ARG A 30 1.53 12.08 -3.42
CA ARG A 30 1.25 13.06 -4.47
C ARG A 30 0.50 14.27 -3.91
N GLU A 31 -0.53 14.04 -3.10
CA GLU A 31 -1.32 15.12 -2.47
C GLU A 31 -0.45 15.98 -1.55
N ILE A 32 0.40 15.37 -0.71
CA ILE A 32 1.37 16.10 0.13
C ILE A 32 2.29 16.96 -0.72
N THR A 33 2.83 16.40 -1.81
CA THR A 33 3.74 17.13 -2.70
C THR A 33 3.05 18.33 -3.36
N VAL A 34 1.81 18.16 -3.81
CA VAL A 34 1.02 19.25 -4.42
C VAL A 34 0.69 20.31 -3.38
N ALA A 35 0.21 19.92 -2.20
CA ALA A 35 -0.09 20.86 -1.12
C ALA A 35 1.14 21.67 -0.71
N ALA A 36 2.31 21.01 -0.60
CA ALA A 36 3.58 21.70 -0.31
C ALA A 36 3.96 22.70 -1.41
N LYS A 37 3.74 22.38 -2.69
CA LYS A 37 3.99 23.33 -3.80
C LYS A 37 3.02 24.50 -3.82
N MET A 38 1.75 24.28 -3.49
CA MET A 38 0.71 25.32 -3.50
C MET A 38 0.77 26.23 -2.27
N GLY A 39 1.33 25.75 -1.15
CA GLY A 39 1.43 26.47 0.11
C GLY A 39 2.75 27.21 0.34
N MET A 40 3.72 27.12 -0.58
CA MET A 40 4.93 27.93 -0.57
C MET A 40 4.66 29.26 -1.30
N PRO A 41 5.13 30.41 -0.78
CA PRO A 41 4.94 31.72 -1.41
C PRO A 41 5.60 31.83 -2.78
#